data_AF-A0A9C7TDZ0-F1
#
_entry.id   AF-A0A9C7TDZ0-F1
#
_cell.length_a   1.000
_cell.length_b   1.000
_cell.length_c   1.000
_cell.angle_alpha   90.00
_cell.angle_beta   90.00
_cell.angle_gamma   90.00
#
_symmetry.space_group_name_H-M   'P 1'
#
loop_
_entity.id
_entity.type
_entity.pdbx_description
1 polymer ?
#
loop_
_entity_poly.entity_id
_entity_poly.type
_entity_poly.pdbx_seq_one_letter_code
_entity_poly.pdbx_strand_id
1 'polypeptide(L)' 'MFEGKASVTANMCMGPSAFLLLMRAPAVAREAEPGQFVLLRVSTTYDPLLRRPFSICR' A
#
# COMPACT_ATOMS: atom_id res chain seq x y z
N MET A 1 -13.17 -7.06 4.07
CA MET A 1 -11.97 -7.32 3.26
C MET A 1 -12.06 -6.45 2.01
N PHE A 2 -11.13 -5.53 1.81
CA PHE A 2 -11.13 -4.61 0.66
C PHE A 2 -10.15 -5.11 -0.40
N GLU A 3 -10.59 -5.13 -1.65
CA GLU A 3 -9.71 -5.26 -2.81
C GLU A 3 -10.11 -4.20 -3.83
N GLY A 4 -9.11 -3.54 -4.42
CA GLY A 4 -9.34 -2.48 -5.39
C GLY A 4 -8.05 -1.88 -5.90
N LYS A 5 -8.17 -1.08 -6.96
CA LYS A 5 -7.06 -0.28 -7.47
C LYS A 5 -6.92 0.98 -6.63
N ALA A 6 -5.68 1.38 -6.37
CA ALA A 6 -5.32 2.65 -5.76
C ALA A 6 -4.32 3.36 -6.67
N SER A 7 -4.37 4.68 -6.71
CA SER A 7 -3.37 5.49 -7.41
C SER A 7 -2.30 5.95 -6.42
N VAL A 8 -1.03 5.81 -6.80
CA VAL A 8 0.09 6.39 -6.06
C VAL A 8 0.06 7.90 -6.25
N THR A 9 0.09 8.65 -5.16
CA THR A 9 0.14 10.12 -5.18
C THR A 9 1.53 10.65 -4.88
N ALA A 10 2.31 9.95 -4.07
CA ALA A 10 3.72 10.26 -3.83
C ALA A 10 4.50 9.02 -3.39
N ASN A 11 5.82 9.03 -3.62
CA ASN A 11 6.75 8.04 -3.09
C ASN A 11 8.01 8.79 -2.63
N MET A 12 8.09 9.08 -1.33
CA MET A 12 9.13 9.96 -0.77
C MET A 12 10.29 9.15 -0.21
N CYS A 13 11.52 9.51 -0.54
CA CYS A 13 12.72 8.91 0.04
C CYS A 13 12.89 9.39 1.49
N MET A 14 12.95 8.45 2.43
CA MET A 14 13.14 8.72 3.87
C MET A 14 14.55 8.33 4.35
N GLY A 15 15.40 7.81 3.46
CA GLY A 15 16.75 7.37 3.77
C GLY A 15 17.27 6.38 2.70
N PRO A 16 18.47 5.80 2.90
CA PRO A 16 19.14 4.99 1.88
C PRO A 16 18.33 3.80 1.35
N SER A 17 17.39 3.26 2.14
CA SER A 17 16.59 2.08 1.79
C SER A 17 15.15 2.16 2.27
N ALA A 18 14.64 3.37 2.55
CA ALA A 18 13.31 3.56 3.13
C ALA A 18 12.53 4.58 2.30
N PHE A 19 11.30 4.24 1.97
CA PHE A 19 10.40 5.10 1.21
C PHE A 19 9.02 5.15 1.88
N LEU A 20 8.43 6.35 1.90
CA LEU A 20 7.06 6.56 2.33
C LEU A 20 6.16 6.67 1.09
N LEU A 21 5.31 5.65 0.91
CA LEU A 21 4.38 5.55 -0.20
C LEU A 21 3.01 6.12 0.20
N LEU A 22 2.57 7.18 -0.49
CA LEU A 22 1.22 7.72 -0.37
C LEU A 22 0.36 7.23 -1.54
N MET A 23 -0.83 6.74 -1.20
CA MET A 23 -1.80 6.24 -2.18
C MET A 23 -3.20 6.77 -1.87
N ARG A 24 -3.98 7.03 -2.92
CA ARG A 24 -5.39 7.37 -2.80
C ARG A 24 -6.23 6.09 -2.84
N ALA A 25 -6.70 5.66 -1.67
CA ALA A 25 -7.62 4.54 -1.50
C ALA A 25 -8.72 4.90 -0.48
N PRO A 26 -9.79 5.61 -0.90
CA PRO A 26 -10.76 6.20 0.03
C PRO A 26 -11.43 5.19 0.98
N ALA A 27 -11.79 4.01 0.46
CA ALA A 27 -12.40 2.95 1.27
C ALA A 27 -11.46 2.41 2.35
N VAL A 28 -10.18 2.16 2.00
CA VAL A 28 -9.17 1.71 2.97
C VAL A 28 -8.87 2.80 3.98
N ALA A 29 -8.67 4.04 3.53
CA ALA A 29 -8.34 5.15 4.41
C ALA A 29 -9.42 5.44 5.46
N ARG A 30 -10.70 5.27 5.09
CA ARG A 30 -11.83 5.48 6.00
C ARG A 30 -11.89 4.45 7.12
N GLU A 31 -11.58 3.20 6.82
CA GLU A 31 -11.76 2.06 7.74
C GLU A 31 -10.46 1.62 8.44
N ALA A 32 -9.31 2.19 8.06
CA ALA A 32 -8.00 1.77 8.58
C ALA A 32 -7.82 2.12 10.06
N GLU A 33 -7.48 1.10 10.85
CA GLU A 33 -7.17 1.19 12.28
C GLU A 33 -5.67 0.91 12.55
N PRO A 34 -5.11 1.40 13.68
CA PRO A 34 -3.74 1.10 14.06
C PRO A 34 -3.46 -0.41 14.14
N GLY A 35 -2.30 -0.83 13.63
CA GLY A 35 -1.89 -2.24 13.59
C GLY A 35 -2.39 -3.01 12.36
N GLN A 36 -3.25 -2.41 11.52
CA GLN A 36 -3.66 -3.02 10.26
C GLN A 36 -2.63 -2.79 9.14
N PHE A 37 -2.69 -3.67 8.14
CA PHE A 37 -1.83 -3.65 6.95
C PHE A 37 -2.64 -3.93 5.69
N VAL A 38 -2.08 -3.52 4.55
CA VAL A 38 -2.60 -3.84 3.21
C VAL A 38 -1.64 -4.78 2.49
N LEU A 39 -2.20 -5.64 1.64
CA LEU A 39 -1.42 -6.50 0.74
C LEU A 39 -1.38 -5.86 -0.65
N LEU A 40 -0.25 -5.26 -1.00
CA LEU A 40 -0.05 -4.61 -2.30
C LEU A 40 0.29 -5.63 -3.39
N ARG A 41 -0.48 -5.60 -4.48
CA ARG A 41 -0.16 -6.29 -5.73
C ARG A 41 0.53 -5.29 -6.66
N VAL A 42 1.78 -5.58 -7.03
CA VAL A 42 2.64 -4.65 -7.81
C VAL A 42 2.70 -4.96 -9.30
N SER A 43 2.16 -6.10 -9.73
CA SER A 43 2.15 -6.55 -11.12
C SER A 43 0.77 -7.04 -11.53
N THR A 44 0.42 -6.87 -12.82
CA THR A 44 -0.76 -7.47 -13.43
C THR A 44 -0.55 -8.95 -13.80
N THR A 45 0.69 -9.42 -13.82
CA THR A 45 1.03 -10.83 -14.05
C THR A 45 0.92 -11.66 -12.76
N TYR A 46 1.22 -12.96 -12.88
CA TYR A 46 1.33 -13.89 -11.73
C TYR A 46 2.72 -13.90 -11.10
N ASP A 47 3.70 -13.19 -11.67
CA ASP A 47 5.05 -13.09 -11.12
C ASP A 47 5.34 -11.64 -10.71
N PRO A 48 5.66 -11.34 -9.44
CA PRO A 48 5.68 -12.26 -8.29
C PRO A 48 4.27 -12.67 -7.83
N LEU A 49 4.10 -13.94 -7.44
CA LEU A 49 2.81 -14.50 -7.03
C LEU A 49 2.28 -13.87 -5.73
N LEU A 50 3.18 -13.57 -4.80
CA LEU A 50 2.85 -13.06 -3.48
C LEU A 50 2.74 -11.54 -3.47
N ARG A 51 1.67 -11.04 -2.85
CA ARG A 51 1.49 -9.62 -2.54
C ARG A 51 2.47 -9.20 -1.44
N ARG A 52 2.77 -7.91 -1.37
CA ARG A 52 3.68 -7.34 -0.38
C ARG A 52 2.87 -6.72 0.78
N PRO A 53 3.08 -7.13 2.03
CA PRO A 53 2.41 -6.51 3.18
C PRO A 53 3.03 -5.15 3.49
N PHE A 54 2.19 -4.14 3.69
CA PHE A 54 2.57 -2.79 4.10
C PHE A 54 1.68 -2.33 5.24
N SER A 55 2.30 -1.92 6.35
CA SER A 55 1.59 -1.28 7.47
C SER A 55 0.97 0.05 7.03
N ILE A 56 -0.21 0.34 7.53
CA ILE A 56 -0.84 1.64 7.30
C ILE A 56 -0.33 2.63 8.34
N CYS A 57 0.26 3.73 7.89
CA CYS A 57 0.58 4.87 8.74
C CYS A 57 -0.25 6.09 8.30
N ARG A 58 -0.58 6.96 9.25
CA ARG A 58 -1.30 8.21 9.04
C ARG A 58 -0.39 9.38 9.33
#